data_AF-A0A523NNZ2-F1
#
_entry.id   AF-A0A523NNZ2-F1
#
_cell.length_a   1.000
_cell.length_b   1.000
_cell.length_c   1.000
_cell.angle_alpha   90.00
_cell.angle_beta   90.00
_cell.angle_gamma   90.00
#
_symmetry.space_group_name_H-M   'P 1'
#
loop_
_entity.id
_entity.type
_entity.pdbx_description
1 polymer ?
#
loop_
_entity_poly.entity_id
_entity_poly.type
_entity_poly.pdbx_seq_one_letter_code
_entity_poly.pdbx_strand_id
1 'polypeptide(L)'
;MRYLVLIIALLFPYNAVADQSPQQKLLQNATYVLEEILSTPDMEIPSGLISKAKAIIIFPSMLKVGFIGAVRYGKGVATVRDVETGEWSPPAFITTIGGSFGFQAGAQVVDLVLIITTARGLNGLLENNFTLGGDIAVTAGPVGRYAEAGVDLFLQGDVYSYSRSKGIFAGISLKGTVIKPNWKYNREYYKQNLSPSEIMISQVAENIPETSRRFMRDFNRLAPTQRVSTLARYDNRETRPGAETAVSQKPVAKQRKPLW
;
A
#
# COMPACT_ATOMS: atom_id res chain seq x y z
N MET A 1 -28.01 27.31 -66.18
CA MET A 1 -26.72 26.85 -65.63
C MET A 1 -26.72 27.17 -64.14
N ARG A 2 -26.78 26.15 -63.26
CA ARG A 2 -25.63 25.64 -62.46
C ARG A 2 -25.07 26.79 -61.59
N TYR A 3 -25.16 26.81 -60.26
CA TYR A 3 -24.75 25.76 -59.33
C TYR A 3 -25.51 25.86 -57.98
N LEU A 4 -26.03 24.73 -57.55
CA LEU A 4 -26.50 24.46 -56.19
C LEU A 4 -25.26 24.13 -55.33
N VAL A 5 -24.87 25.00 -54.40
CA VAL A 5 -23.75 24.72 -53.48
C VAL A 5 -24.33 24.03 -52.24
N LEU A 6 -24.20 22.70 -52.21
CA LEU A 6 -24.44 21.86 -51.04
C LEU A 6 -23.32 22.09 -50.02
N ILE A 7 -23.64 22.79 -48.94
CA ILE A 7 -22.78 22.87 -47.74
C ILE A 7 -22.96 21.54 -46.99
N ILE A 8 -22.04 20.61 -47.20
CA ILE A 8 -21.91 19.42 -46.37
C ILE A 8 -21.24 19.87 -45.06
N ALA A 9 -22.03 20.03 -44.02
CA ALA A 9 -21.54 20.17 -42.65
C ALA A 9 -20.92 18.83 -42.22
N LEU A 10 -19.59 18.75 -42.27
CA LEU A 10 -18.81 17.68 -41.65
C LEU A 10 -19.05 17.72 -40.13
N LEU A 11 -19.98 16.90 -39.66
CA LEU A 11 -20.13 16.54 -38.25
C LEU A 11 -18.90 15.71 -37.84
N PHE A 12 -17.81 16.38 -37.49
CA PHE A 12 -16.78 15.75 -36.66
C PHE A 12 -17.41 15.50 -35.29
N PRO A 13 -17.59 14.25 -34.84
CA PRO A 13 -17.89 14.03 -33.44
C PRO A 13 -16.71 14.58 -32.65
N TYR A 14 -16.94 15.69 -31.95
CA TYR A 14 -16.09 16.11 -30.85
C TYR A 14 -16.14 14.97 -29.84
N ASN A 15 -15.19 14.04 -29.93
CA ASN A 15 -14.93 13.11 -28.86
C ASN A 15 -14.49 13.98 -27.68
N ALA A 16 -15.43 14.29 -26.79
CA ALA A 16 -15.12 14.88 -25.51
C ALA A 16 -14.20 13.88 -24.80
N VAL A 17 -12.90 14.14 -24.84
CA VAL A 17 -11.95 13.45 -23.96
C VAL A 17 -12.44 13.74 -22.55
N ALA A 18 -13.01 12.72 -21.91
CA ALA A 18 -13.49 12.85 -20.55
C ALA A 18 -12.29 13.23 -19.68
N ASP A 19 -12.24 14.50 -19.23
CA ASP A 19 -11.17 14.95 -18.37
C ASP A 19 -11.20 14.10 -17.09
N GLN A 20 -10.09 13.42 -16.83
CA GLN A 20 -9.98 12.56 -15.67
C GLN A 20 -10.13 13.40 -14.41
N SER A 21 -10.95 12.94 -13.47
CA SER A 21 -11.13 13.66 -12.21
C SER A 21 -9.80 13.74 -11.44
N PRO A 22 -9.61 14.76 -10.58
CA PRO A 22 -8.40 14.87 -9.76
C PRO A 22 -8.08 13.60 -8.95
N GLN A 23 -9.10 12.88 -8.50
CA GLN A 23 -9.00 11.60 -7.78
C GLN A 23 -8.45 10.48 -8.67
N GLN A 24 -8.91 10.40 -9.92
CA GLN A 24 -8.42 9.40 -10.88
C GLN A 24 -6.95 9.66 -11.23
N LYS A 25 -6.58 10.93 -11.46
CA LYS A 25 -5.18 11.34 -11.68
C LYS A 25 -4.31 11.00 -10.47
N LEU A 26 -4.81 11.26 -9.26
CA LEU A 26 -4.09 10.96 -8.02
C LEU A 26 -3.85 9.45 -7.82
N LEU A 27 -4.82 8.60 -8.15
CA LEU A 27 -4.66 7.14 -8.13
C LEU A 27 -3.63 6.66 -9.15
N GLN A 28 -3.69 7.16 -10.38
CA GLN A 28 -2.73 6.82 -11.43
C GLN A 28 -1.30 7.21 -11.04
N ASN A 29 -1.12 8.43 -10.52
CA ASN A 29 0.18 8.91 -10.07
C ASN A 29 0.72 8.09 -8.89
N ALA A 30 -0.14 7.66 -7.97
CA ALA A 30 0.27 6.81 -6.86
C ALA A 30 0.72 5.42 -7.34
N THR A 31 -0.03 4.79 -8.25
CA THR A 31 0.37 3.52 -8.86
C THR A 31 1.71 3.66 -9.60
N TYR A 32 1.88 4.72 -10.39
CA TYR A 32 3.13 5.01 -11.10
C TYR A 32 4.32 5.16 -10.12
N VAL A 33 4.13 5.89 -9.02
CA VAL A 33 5.16 6.06 -7.99
C VAL A 33 5.58 4.72 -7.38
N LEU A 34 4.62 3.84 -7.10
CA LEU A 34 4.92 2.51 -6.55
C LEU A 34 5.64 1.64 -7.58
N GLU A 35 5.19 1.65 -8.83
CA GLU A 35 5.82 0.86 -9.89
C GLU A 35 7.26 1.29 -10.15
N GLU A 36 7.52 2.60 -10.19
CA GLU A 36 8.87 3.12 -10.43
C GLU A 36 9.83 2.82 -9.27
N ILE A 37 9.38 2.99 -8.01
CA ILE A 37 10.27 2.71 -6.87
C ILE A 37 10.60 1.22 -6.78
N LEU A 38 9.66 0.35 -7.10
CA LEU A 38 9.87 -1.10 -7.09
C LEU A 38 10.68 -1.62 -8.30
N SER A 39 10.71 -0.88 -9.41
CA SER A 39 11.47 -1.26 -10.61
C SER A 39 12.89 -0.68 -10.66
N THR A 40 13.29 0.12 -9.68
CA THR A 40 14.63 0.74 -9.62
C THR A 40 15.59 -0.13 -8.79
N PRO A 41 16.58 -0.83 -9.40
CA PRO A 41 17.34 -1.88 -8.71
C PRO A 41 18.06 -1.47 -7.42
N ASP A 42 18.55 -0.23 -7.36
CA ASP A 42 19.32 0.30 -6.22
C ASP A 42 18.45 1.03 -5.18
N MET A 43 17.17 1.26 -5.49
CA MET A 43 16.22 2.00 -4.65
C MET A 43 14.97 1.21 -4.29
N GLU A 44 14.92 -0.05 -4.74
CA GLU A 44 13.79 -0.96 -4.52
C GLU A 44 13.55 -1.17 -3.03
N ILE A 45 12.27 -1.05 -2.66
CA ILE A 45 11.78 -1.42 -1.34
C ILE A 45 11.88 -2.94 -1.24
N PRO A 46 12.58 -3.51 -0.24
CA PRO A 46 12.71 -4.96 -0.12
C PRO A 46 11.35 -5.66 -0.17
N SER A 47 11.23 -6.67 -1.03
CA SER A 47 10.08 -7.56 -1.17
C SER A 47 9.66 -8.16 0.17
N GLY A 48 10.61 -8.51 1.04
CA GLY A 48 10.34 -8.95 2.41
C GLY A 48 9.59 -7.91 3.24
N LEU A 49 9.89 -6.62 3.07
CA LEU A 49 9.15 -5.52 3.72
C LEU A 49 7.77 -5.31 3.09
N ILE A 50 7.67 -5.30 1.76
CA ILE A 50 6.40 -5.16 1.04
C ILE A 50 5.41 -6.28 1.41
N SER A 51 5.90 -7.51 1.55
CA SER A 51 5.06 -8.65 1.92
C SER A 51 4.47 -8.54 3.33
N LYS A 52 5.14 -7.83 4.24
CA LYS A 52 4.71 -7.57 5.62
C LYS A 52 3.90 -6.29 5.77
N ALA A 53 3.78 -5.50 4.70
CA ALA A 53 3.03 -4.25 4.73
C ALA A 53 1.56 -4.51 5.09
N LYS A 54 1.10 -3.85 6.15
CA LYS A 54 -0.30 -3.76 6.56
C LYS A 54 -1.03 -2.63 5.84
N ALA A 55 -0.33 -1.53 5.56
CA ALA A 55 -0.86 -0.45 4.75
C ALA A 55 0.26 0.21 3.94
N ILE A 56 -0.09 0.74 2.78
CA ILE A 56 0.79 1.57 1.96
C ILE A 56 0.13 2.93 1.79
N ILE A 57 0.92 3.97 2.00
CA ILE A 57 0.51 5.36 1.79
C ILE A 57 1.43 5.99 0.75
N ILE A 58 0.85 6.65 -0.24
CA ILE A 58 1.61 7.34 -1.29
C ILE A 58 1.12 8.78 -1.43
N PHE A 59 2.05 9.73 -1.31
CA PHE A 59 1.84 11.14 -1.64
C PHE A 59 2.65 11.47 -2.89
N PRO A 60 2.07 11.35 -4.09
CA PRO A 60 2.74 11.81 -5.30
C PRO A 60 2.82 13.35 -5.29
N SER A 61 3.95 13.88 -5.74
CA SER A 61 4.20 15.31 -5.89
C SER A 61 3.94 16.13 -4.60
N MET A 62 4.36 15.60 -3.44
CA MET A 62 4.33 16.34 -2.18
C MET A 62 5.26 17.56 -2.28
N LEU A 63 4.69 18.74 -2.08
CA LEU A 63 5.42 19.99 -2.07
C LEU A 63 6.09 20.19 -0.71
N LYS A 64 7.36 20.62 -0.74
CA LYS A 64 8.11 21.13 0.40
C LYS A 64 8.59 22.53 0.05
N VAL A 65 8.27 23.52 0.87
CA VAL A 65 8.74 24.91 0.68
C VAL A 65 9.37 25.37 1.97
N GLY A 66 10.60 25.91 1.93
CA GLY A 66 11.23 26.44 3.14
C GLY A 66 12.31 27.49 2.91
N PHE A 67 12.62 28.22 3.99
CA PHE A 67 13.78 29.13 4.11
C PHE A 67 14.45 28.97 5.49
N ILE A 68 13.72 29.29 6.57
CA ILE A 68 14.13 29.09 7.98
C ILE A 68 13.34 27.94 8.64
N GLY A 69 12.15 27.65 8.09
CA GLY A 69 11.37 26.45 8.34
C GLY A 69 10.80 25.94 7.02
N ALA A 70 10.50 24.65 6.95
CA ALA A 70 9.92 24.00 5.79
C ALA A 70 8.46 23.59 6.08
N VAL A 71 7.55 24.02 5.21
CA VAL A 71 6.16 23.57 5.16
C VAL A 71 6.04 22.49 4.10
N ARG A 72 5.29 21.45 4.42
CA ARG A 72 5.07 20.29 3.55
C ARG A 72 3.57 20.11 3.36
N TYR A 73 3.15 19.91 2.12
CA TYR A 73 1.77 19.71 1.75
C TYR A 73 1.66 18.75 0.58
N GLY A 74 0.70 17.82 0.66
CA GLY A 74 0.45 16.89 -0.43
C GLY A 74 -0.90 16.21 -0.29
N LYS A 75 -1.45 15.80 -1.42
CA LYS A 75 -2.58 14.87 -1.47
C LYS A 75 -2.03 13.49 -1.75
N GLY A 76 -2.68 12.47 -1.20
CA GLY A 76 -2.22 11.11 -1.33
C GLY A 76 -3.34 10.11 -1.24
N VAL A 77 -2.95 8.86 -1.30
CA VAL A 77 -3.83 7.70 -1.18
C VAL A 77 -3.25 6.74 -0.16
N ALA A 78 -4.13 6.09 0.59
CA ALA A 78 -3.81 4.98 1.46
C ALA A 78 -4.61 3.75 1.02
N THR A 79 -4.03 2.57 1.19
CA THR A 79 -4.72 1.28 1.06
C THR A 79 -4.23 0.34 2.15
N VAL A 80 -5.12 -0.50 2.65
CA VAL A 80 -4.85 -1.48 3.69
C VAL A 80 -4.85 -2.86 3.08
N ARG A 81 -3.92 -3.71 3.52
CA ARG A 81 -3.92 -5.12 3.17
C ARG A 81 -4.91 -5.84 4.06
N ASP A 82 -5.88 -6.48 3.43
CA ASP A 82 -6.83 -7.34 4.12
C ASP A 82 -6.11 -8.56 4.71
N VAL A 83 -6.38 -8.85 5.98
CA VAL A 83 -5.64 -9.87 6.73
C VAL A 83 -6.06 -11.30 6.37
N GLU A 84 -7.27 -11.47 5.83
CA GLU A 84 -7.82 -12.79 5.50
C GLU A 84 -7.45 -13.20 4.08
N THR A 85 -7.63 -12.28 3.14
CA THR A 85 -7.41 -12.49 1.70
C THR A 85 -5.99 -12.15 1.26
N GLY A 86 -5.31 -11.24 1.97
CA GLY A 86 -4.01 -10.69 1.57
C GLY A 86 -4.09 -9.67 0.44
N GLU A 87 -5.29 -9.34 -0.05
CA GLU A 87 -5.53 -8.36 -1.11
C GLU A 87 -5.53 -6.93 -0.57
N TRP A 88 -5.27 -5.97 -1.44
CA TRP A 88 -5.34 -4.55 -1.12
C TRP A 88 -6.76 -4.01 -1.21
N SER A 89 -7.17 -3.24 -0.20
CA SER A 89 -8.48 -2.60 -0.10
C SER A 89 -8.67 -1.50 -1.15
N PRO A 90 -9.93 -1.03 -1.37
CA PRO A 90 -10.17 0.23 -2.05
C PRO A 90 -9.35 1.37 -1.44
N PRO A 91 -8.89 2.35 -2.23
CA PRO A 91 -8.04 3.43 -1.76
C PRO A 91 -8.84 4.51 -1.03
N ALA A 92 -8.36 4.97 0.12
CA ALA A 92 -8.84 6.19 0.75
C ALA A 92 -7.96 7.39 0.37
N PHE A 93 -8.59 8.52 0.06
CA PHE A 93 -7.88 9.77 -0.19
C PHE A 93 -7.54 10.46 1.13
N ILE A 94 -6.30 10.95 1.19
CA ILE A 94 -5.74 11.59 2.38
C ILE A 94 -4.99 12.87 1.99
N THR A 95 -4.69 13.68 2.98
CA THR A 95 -3.87 14.89 2.86
C THR A 95 -2.81 14.88 3.93
N THR A 96 -1.62 15.33 3.58
CA THR A 96 -0.52 15.56 4.52
C THR A 96 -0.24 17.04 4.66
N ILE A 97 0.00 17.46 5.90
CA ILE A 97 0.53 18.78 6.24
C ILE A 97 1.61 18.61 7.31
N GLY A 98 2.77 19.22 7.11
CA GLY A 98 3.85 19.12 8.10
C GLY A 98 4.71 20.36 8.14
N GLY A 99 5.27 20.64 9.31
CA GLY A 99 6.26 21.68 9.51
C GLY A 99 7.56 21.08 10.04
N SER A 100 8.70 21.63 9.63
CA SER A 100 9.99 21.31 10.25
C SER A 100 10.88 22.55 10.31
N PHE A 101 11.71 22.67 11.34
CA PHE A 101 12.76 23.68 11.40
C PHE A 101 13.98 23.20 10.59
N GLY A 102 14.55 24.05 9.73
CA GLY A 102 15.70 23.68 8.91
C GLY A 102 16.20 24.81 8.00
N PHE A 103 17.51 24.84 7.76
CA PHE A 103 18.25 25.91 7.06
C PHE A 103 18.23 25.82 5.52
N GLN A 104 17.36 24.99 4.94
CA GLN A 104 17.31 24.82 3.49
C GLN A 104 16.29 25.77 2.86
N ALA A 105 16.81 26.74 2.11
CA ALA A 105 16.04 27.60 1.23
C ALA A 105 15.67 26.88 -0.06
N GLY A 106 14.39 26.80 -0.40
CA GLY A 106 13.94 26.31 -1.70
C GLY A 106 12.53 25.72 -1.70
N ALA A 107 12.07 25.40 -2.91
CA ALA A 107 10.88 24.60 -3.15
C ALA A 107 11.30 23.28 -3.79
N GLN A 108 10.82 22.18 -3.24
CA GLN A 108 11.06 20.83 -3.75
C GLN A 108 9.74 20.08 -3.87
N VAL A 109 9.58 19.36 -4.98
CA VAL A 109 8.52 18.36 -5.14
C VAL A 109 9.15 16.99 -4.91
N VAL A 110 8.54 16.19 -4.04
CA VAL A 110 8.98 14.82 -3.77
C VAL A 110 7.80 13.87 -3.82
N ASP A 111 8.04 12.65 -4.32
CA ASP A 111 7.10 11.56 -4.12
C ASP A 111 7.48 10.86 -2.82
N LEU A 112 6.53 10.69 -1.90
CA LEU A 112 6.71 10.04 -0.61
C LEU A 112 5.90 8.75 -0.56
N VAL A 113 6.56 7.64 -0.24
CA VAL A 113 5.93 6.34 0.00
C VAL A 113 6.17 5.96 1.46
N LEU A 114 5.11 5.59 2.17
CA LEU A 114 5.18 5.07 3.54
C LEU A 114 4.66 3.64 3.57
N ILE A 115 5.43 2.74 4.16
CA ILE A 115 5.07 1.35 4.37
C ILE A 115 4.81 1.14 5.86
N ILE A 116 3.57 0.83 6.21
CA ILE A 116 3.16 0.55 7.59
C ILE A 116 3.21 -0.95 7.82
N THR A 117 3.90 -1.39 8.86
CA THR A 117 4.13 -2.82 9.15
C THR A 117 3.49 -3.27 10.46
N THR A 118 3.20 -2.34 11.38
CA THR A 118 2.68 -2.66 12.72
C THR A 118 1.21 -2.32 12.88
N ALA A 119 0.53 -2.99 13.81
CA ALA A 119 -0.86 -2.69 14.16
C ALA A 119 -1.01 -1.27 14.72
N ARG A 120 0.00 -0.78 15.44
CA ARG A 120 0.03 0.60 15.96
C ARG A 120 0.02 1.62 14.82
N GLY A 121 0.89 1.45 13.83
CA GLY A 121 0.92 2.33 12.66
C GLY A 121 -0.40 2.27 11.86
N LEU A 122 -0.99 1.08 11.72
CA LEU A 122 -2.27 0.91 11.02
C LEU A 122 -3.41 1.62 11.77
N ASN A 123 -3.52 1.42 13.08
CA ASN A 123 -4.56 2.06 13.90
C ASN A 123 -4.45 3.59 13.81
N GLY A 124 -3.24 4.14 13.89
CA GLY A 124 -3.04 5.57 13.72
C GLY A 124 -3.50 6.10 12.36
N LEU A 125 -3.31 5.34 11.26
CA LEU A 125 -3.81 5.71 9.93
C LEU A 125 -5.35 5.71 9.86
N LEU A 126 -6.00 4.80 10.59
CA LEU A 126 -7.46 4.68 10.60
C LEU A 126 -8.12 5.76 11.47
N GLU A 127 -7.36 6.38 12.36
CA GLU A 127 -7.76 7.57 13.12
C GLU A 127 -7.75 8.84 12.25
N ASN A 128 -8.39 9.90 12.72
CA ASN A 128 -8.56 11.13 11.94
C ASN A 128 -7.28 11.97 11.81
N ASN A 129 -6.29 11.77 12.68
CA ASN A 129 -5.05 12.55 12.72
C ASN A 129 -3.86 11.63 13.01
N PHE A 130 -3.16 11.21 11.96
CA PHE A 130 -1.98 10.37 12.07
C PHE A 130 -0.71 11.23 12.08
N THR A 131 -0.05 11.34 13.24
CA THR A 131 1.16 12.20 13.38
C THR A 131 2.46 11.41 13.26
N LEU A 132 3.20 11.67 12.18
CA LEU A 132 4.53 11.09 11.95
C LEU A 132 5.60 11.77 12.81
N GLY A 133 6.43 10.97 13.48
CA GLY A 133 7.53 11.41 14.35
C GLY A 133 7.07 12.07 15.66
N GLY A 134 5.77 12.05 15.94
CA GLY A 134 5.18 12.34 17.24
C GLY A 134 4.62 11.05 17.83
N ASP A 135 3.41 10.68 17.41
CA ASP A 135 2.69 9.49 17.89
C ASP A 135 3.29 8.18 17.34
N ILE A 136 3.86 8.25 16.14
CA ILE A 136 4.32 7.08 15.38
C ILE A 136 5.75 7.29 14.90
N ALA A 137 6.63 6.35 15.26
CA ALA A 137 8.02 6.38 14.84
C ALA A 137 8.11 6.12 13.33
N VAL A 138 8.85 6.98 12.63
CA VAL A 138 9.14 6.82 11.20
C VAL A 138 10.62 6.55 11.02
N THR A 139 10.91 5.48 10.29
CA THR A 139 12.26 5.00 10.05
C THR A 139 12.57 5.09 8.56
N ALA A 140 13.78 5.53 8.23
CA ALA A 140 14.32 5.38 6.88
C ALA A 140 14.35 3.89 6.52
N GLY A 141 13.73 3.52 5.40
CA GLY A 141 13.70 2.12 5.00
C GLY A 141 15.02 1.59 4.45
N PRO A 142 15.30 0.28 4.59
CA PRO A 142 16.40 -0.34 3.87
C PRO A 142 16.12 -0.34 2.37
N VAL A 143 17.17 -0.24 1.53
CA VAL A 143 17.02 -0.24 0.06
C VAL A 143 17.96 -1.25 -0.60
N GLY A 144 17.53 -1.75 -1.75
CA GLY A 144 18.36 -2.57 -2.63
C GLY A 144 18.45 -4.04 -2.20
N ARG A 145 18.95 -4.87 -3.12
CA ARG A 145 18.89 -6.33 -3.02
C ARG A 145 19.66 -6.92 -1.84
N TYR A 146 20.73 -6.27 -1.39
CA TYR A 146 21.50 -6.74 -0.24
C TYR A 146 20.76 -6.56 1.09
N ALA A 147 19.74 -5.70 1.14
CA ALA A 147 18.88 -5.57 2.31
C ALA A 147 17.98 -6.80 2.52
N GLU A 148 17.70 -7.57 1.48
CA GLU A 148 16.85 -8.77 1.56
C GLU A 148 17.43 -9.84 2.50
N ALA A 149 18.75 -9.94 2.58
CA ALA A 149 19.45 -10.94 3.39
C ALA A 149 19.33 -10.72 4.91
N GLY A 150 18.80 -9.57 5.35
CA GLY A 150 18.70 -9.21 6.78
C GLY A 150 17.36 -8.60 7.18
N VAL A 151 16.32 -8.69 6.33
CA VAL A 151 15.04 -8.00 6.51
C VAL A 151 14.46 -8.21 7.92
N ASP A 152 14.44 -9.44 8.43
CA ASP A 152 13.89 -9.73 9.76
C ASP A 152 14.63 -9.03 10.91
N LEU A 153 15.93 -8.75 10.74
CA LEU A 153 16.76 -8.07 11.75
C LEU A 153 16.53 -6.55 11.73
N PHE A 154 16.20 -5.98 10.58
CA PHE A 154 16.06 -4.52 10.38
C PHE A 154 14.60 -4.03 10.37
N LEU A 155 13.62 -4.94 10.33
CA LEU A 155 12.19 -4.60 10.24
C LEU A 155 11.45 -4.38 11.58
N GLN A 156 11.94 -3.46 12.43
CA GLN A 156 11.33 -3.16 13.73
C GLN A 156 10.53 -1.84 13.79
N GLY A 157 10.56 -1.03 12.73
CA GLY A 157 9.91 0.27 12.65
C GLY A 157 8.42 0.16 12.36
N ASP A 158 7.62 1.02 13.00
CA ASP A 158 6.16 1.11 12.77
C ASP A 158 5.85 1.54 11.33
N VAL A 159 6.63 2.49 10.81
CA VAL A 159 6.48 3.07 9.48
C VAL A 159 7.84 3.26 8.83
N TYR A 160 7.98 2.77 7.60
CA TYR A 160 9.15 2.99 6.75
C TYR A 160 8.88 4.04 5.70
N SER A 161 9.79 5.00 5.52
CA SER A 161 9.64 6.07 4.54
C SER A 161 10.66 6.02 3.41
N TYR A 162 10.15 6.15 2.19
CA TYR A 162 10.88 6.12 0.94
C TYR A 162 10.51 7.29 0.04
N SER A 163 11.37 7.60 -0.93
CA SER A 163 11.07 8.56 -1.98
C SER A 163 11.48 8.03 -3.34
N ARG A 164 10.58 8.10 -4.33
CA ARG A 164 10.80 7.56 -5.67
C ARG A 164 12.14 7.98 -6.29
N SER A 165 12.52 9.24 -6.16
CA SER A 165 13.73 9.79 -6.77
C SER A 165 15.00 9.67 -5.93
N LYS A 166 14.90 9.22 -4.67
CA LYS A 166 16.04 9.18 -3.73
C LYS A 166 16.21 7.83 -3.01
N GLY A 167 15.31 6.88 -3.23
CA GLY A 167 15.22 5.64 -2.47
C GLY A 167 14.77 5.90 -1.04
N ILE A 168 15.69 6.30 -0.17
CA ILE A 168 15.44 6.53 1.26
C ILE A 168 14.96 7.95 1.53
N PHE A 169 13.98 8.08 2.43
CA PHE A 169 13.56 9.37 2.98
C PHE A 169 13.82 9.42 4.49
N ALA A 170 14.77 10.25 4.95
CA ALA A 170 15.24 10.21 6.34
C ALA A 170 14.48 11.15 7.31
N GLY A 171 13.95 10.52 8.37
CA GLY A 171 13.48 10.96 9.70
C GLY A 171 13.24 12.44 10.02
N ILE A 172 14.28 13.29 10.01
CA ILE A 172 14.15 14.70 10.42
C ILE A 172 13.16 15.46 9.52
N SER A 173 13.04 15.02 8.26
CA SER A 173 12.15 15.63 7.28
C SER A 173 10.68 15.22 7.40
N LEU A 174 10.31 14.22 8.22
CA LEU A 174 8.91 13.78 8.43
C LEU A 174 8.36 14.02 9.84
N LYS A 175 9.19 14.40 10.81
CA LYS A 175 8.70 14.76 12.13
C LYS A 175 7.70 15.93 12.05
N GLY A 176 6.60 15.85 12.80
CA GLY A 176 5.57 16.89 12.83
C GLY A 176 4.69 16.91 11.58
N THR A 177 4.56 15.78 10.90
CA THR A 177 3.63 15.64 9.77
C THR A 177 2.32 15.05 10.24
N VAL A 178 1.23 15.75 9.98
CA VAL A 178 -0.12 15.25 10.21
C VAL A 178 -0.68 14.75 8.89
N ILE A 179 -1.11 13.49 8.88
CA ILE A 179 -1.88 12.88 7.81
C ILE A 179 -3.33 12.80 8.25
N LYS A 180 -4.25 13.27 7.41
CA LYS A 180 -5.68 13.30 7.69
C LYS A 180 -6.52 12.85 6.49
N PRO A 181 -7.75 12.36 6.71
CA PRO A 181 -8.67 12.04 5.62
C PRO A 181 -8.94 13.25 4.72
N ASN A 182 -8.95 13.04 3.41
CA ASN A 182 -9.46 14.03 2.46
C ASN A 182 -10.95 13.76 2.22
N TRP A 183 -11.78 14.22 3.17
CA TRP A 183 -13.24 14.02 3.15
C TRP A 183 -13.91 14.47 1.85
N LYS A 184 -13.43 15.58 1.26
CA LYS A 184 -13.93 16.07 -0.02
C LYS A 184 -13.65 15.06 -1.14
N TYR A 185 -12.41 14.57 -1.25
CA TYR A 185 -12.05 13.62 -2.30
C TYR A 185 -12.74 12.28 -2.12
N ASN A 186 -12.83 11.76 -0.89
CA ASN A 186 -13.57 10.53 -0.60
C ASN A 186 -15.05 10.67 -0.99
N ARG A 187 -15.71 11.74 -0.57
CA ARG A 187 -17.12 12.00 -0.89
C ARG A 187 -17.37 12.14 -2.38
N GLU A 188 -16.54 12.93 -3.07
CA GLU A 188 -16.69 13.14 -4.51
C GLU A 188 -16.43 11.87 -5.32
N TYR A 189 -15.52 11.00 -4.85
CA TYR A 189 -15.14 9.79 -5.55
C TYR A 189 -16.14 8.64 -5.33
N TYR A 190 -16.48 8.35 -4.08
CA TYR A 190 -17.39 7.26 -3.72
C TYR A 190 -18.87 7.65 -3.74
N LYS A 191 -19.17 8.95 -3.91
CA LYS A 191 -20.54 9.50 -3.84
C LYS A 191 -21.24 9.23 -2.50
N GLN A 192 -20.46 8.98 -1.45
CA GLN A 192 -20.91 8.63 -0.10
C GLN A 192 -20.03 9.31 0.96
N ASN A 193 -20.57 9.52 2.15
CA ASN A 193 -19.83 10.09 3.27
C ASN A 193 -19.08 9.02 4.05
N LEU A 194 -18.05 8.44 3.45
CA LEU A 194 -17.28 7.37 4.06
C LEU A 194 -15.97 7.88 4.69
N SER A 195 -15.69 7.38 5.89
CA SER A 195 -14.39 7.46 6.55
C SER A 195 -13.37 6.52 5.89
N PRO A 196 -12.05 6.74 6.09
CA PRO A 196 -11.04 5.81 5.62
C PRO A 196 -11.23 4.38 6.14
N SER A 197 -11.70 4.23 7.39
CA SER A 197 -11.99 2.90 7.96
C SER A 197 -13.14 2.21 7.21
N GLU A 198 -14.22 2.92 6.91
CA GLU A 198 -15.33 2.38 6.12
C GLU A 198 -14.92 2.02 4.69
N ILE A 199 -13.97 2.75 4.10
CA ILE A 199 -13.45 2.48 2.75
C ILE A 199 -12.49 1.28 2.75
N MET A 200 -11.53 1.24 3.68
CA MET A 200 -10.40 0.32 3.62
C MET A 200 -10.56 -0.94 4.48
N ILE A 201 -11.29 -0.85 5.60
CA ILE A 201 -11.47 -1.96 6.56
C ILE A 201 -12.83 -2.60 6.38
N SER A 202 -13.90 -1.86 6.63
CA SER A 202 -15.26 -2.41 6.52
C SER A 202 -15.71 -2.57 5.07
N GLN A 203 -15.04 -1.87 4.14
CA GLN A 203 -15.29 -1.89 2.70
C GLN A 203 -16.78 -1.73 2.33
N VAL A 204 -17.48 -0.83 3.02
CA VAL A 204 -18.95 -0.64 2.89
C VAL A 204 -19.35 0.25 1.70
N ALA A 205 -18.41 0.60 0.84
CA ALA A 205 -18.70 1.42 -0.33
C ALA A 205 -19.62 0.65 -1.31
N GLU A 206 -20.85 1.12 -1.49
CA GLU A 206 -21.84 0.44 -2.36
C GLU A 206 -21.35 0.28 -3.80
N ASN A 207 -20.58 1.26 -4.31
CA ASN A 207 -20.06 1.26 -5.66
C ASN A 207 -18.56 1.60 -5.66
N ILE A 208 -17.72 0.61 -5.92
CA ILE A 208 -16.28 0.80 -6.13
C ILE A 208 -16.04 1.25 -7.58
N PRO A 209 -15.54 2.48 -7.83
CA PRO A 209 -15.30 2.95 -9.20
C PRO A 209 -14.23 2.12 -9.92
N GLU A 210 -14.31 2.04 -11.25
CA GLU A 210 -13.38 1.20 -12.05
C GLU A 210 -11.90 1.58 -11.88
N THR A 211 -11.62 2.87 -11.67
CA THR A 211 -10.24 3.33 -11.40
C THR A 211 -9.70 2.83 -10.05
N SER A 212 -10.58 2.57 -9.08
CA SER A 212 -10.21 1.97 -7.79
C SER A 212 -9.93 0.48 -7.96
N ARG A 213 -10.76 -0.25 -8.71
CA ARG A 213 -10.51 -1.67 -9.03
C ARG A 213 -9.19 -1.86 -9.77
N ARG A 214 -8.89 -0.99 -10.73
CA ARG A 214 -7.59 -0.95 -11.43
C ARG A 214 -6.45 -0.73 -10.44
N PHE A 215 -6.57 0.28 -9.57
CA PHE A 215 -5.58 0.54 -8.52
C PHE A 215 -5.34 -0.70 -7.64
N MET A 216 -6.40 -1.35 -7.15
CA MET A 216 -6.29 -2.57 -6.32
C MET A 216 -5.59 -3.70 -7.06
N ARG A 217 -5.96 -3.96 -8.32
CA ARG A 217 -5.31 -4.98 -9.15
C ARG A 217 -3.82 -4.68 -9.35
N ASP A 218 -3.48 -3.43 -9.63
CA ASP A 218 -2.09 -3.03 -9.87
C ASP A 218 -1.28 -3.15 -8.57
N PHE A 219 -1.84 -2.78 -7.41
CA PHE A 219 -1.21 -2.98 -6.10
C PHE A 219 -1.07 -4.47 -5.72
N ASN A 220 -2.05 -5.32 -6.05
CA ASN A 220 -1.95 -6.77 -5.84
C ASN A 220 -0.84 -7.39 -6.70
N ARG A 221 -0.59 -6.85 -7.90
CA ARG A 221 0.53 -7.25 -8.77
C ARG A 221 1.88 -6.74 -8.26
N LEU A 222 1.96 -5.46 -7.90
CA LEU A 222 3.21 -4.78 -7.54
C LEU A 222 3.67 -5.12 -6.12
N ALA A 223 2.72 -5.28 -5.19
CA ALA A 223 2.97 -5.49 -3.77
C ALA A 223 2.23 -6.72 -3.23
N PRO A 224 2.50 -7.94 -3.76
CA PRO A 224 1.80 -9.14 -3.36
C PRO A 224 2.11 -9.52 -1.89
N THR A 225 1.19 -10.23 -1.26
CA THR A 225 1.50 -10.93 -0.01
C THR A 225 2.46 -12.09 -0.30
N GLN A 226 3.35 -12.42 0.62
CA GLN A 226 4.01 -13.73 0.56
C GLN A 226 2.93 -14.78 0.79
N ARG A 227 2.49 -15.45 -0.27
CA ARG A 227 1.72 -16.69 -0.12
C ARG A 227 2.62 -17.61 0.70
N VAL A 228 2.27 -17.82 1.97
CA VAL A 228 2.84 -18.94 2.73
C VAL A 228 2.58 -20.15 1.84
N SER A 229 3.63 -20.74 1.30
CA SER A 229 3.56 -21.88 0.41
C SER A 229 3.06 -23.07 1.22
N THR A 230 1.75 -23.17 1.40
CA THR A 230 1.11 -24.34 2.02
C THR A 230 1.48 -25.62 1.25
N LEU A 231 1.77 -25.48 -0.04
CA LEU A 231 2.29 -26.57 -0.89
C LEU A 231 3.72 -27.01 -0.54
N ALA A 232 4.58 -26.10 -0.04
CA ALA A 232 5.94 -26.47 0.39
C ALA A 232 5.96 -27.18 1.76
N ARG A 233 4.92 -26.99 2.59
CA ARG A 233 4.76 -27.77 3.84
C ARG A 233 4.21 -29.17 3.61
N TYR A 234 3.50 -29.40 2.51
CA TYR A 234 3.02 -30.74 2.15
C TYR A 234 4.17 -31.59 1.61
N ASP A 235 4.97 -31.03 0.70
CA ASP A 235 6.13 -31.71 0.09
C ASP A 235 7.22 -32.10 1.13
N ASN A 236 7.48 -31.24 2.12
CA ASN A 236 8.47 -31.52 3.16
C ASN A 236 8.02 -32.52 4.25
N ARG A 237 6.76 -32.98 4.24
CA ARG A 237 6.30 -34.06 5.15
C ARG A 237 6.47 -35.45 4.55
N GLU A 238 6.46 -35.61 3.23
CA GLU A 238 6.68 -36.90 2.58
C GLU A 238 8.17 -37.27 2.46
N THR A 239 9.06 -36.27 2.51
CA THR A 239 10.51 -36.48 2.35
C THR A 239 11.28 -36.65 3.67
N ARG A 240 10.59 -36.77 4.82
CA ARG A 240 11.22 -37.20 6.07
C ARG A 240 11.20 -38.73 6.20
N PRO A 241 12.34 -39.43 6.07
CA PRO A 241 12.39 -40.84 6.45
C PRO A 241 12.32 -40.91 7.98
N GLY A 242 11.22 -41.47 8.52
CA GLY A 242 11.14 -41.80 9.96
C GLY A 242 9.84 -41.48 10.70
N ALA A 243 8.71 -41.19 10.06
CA ALA A 243 7.42 -41.19 10.74
C ALA A 243 6.82 -42.61 10.71
N GLU A 244 7.43 -43.50 11.49
CA GLU A 244 6.98 -44.87 11.68
C GLU A 244 5.62 -44.88 12.41
N THR A 245 4.69 -45.52 11.71
CA THR A 245 3.35 -45.98 12.04
C THR A 245 3.08 -46.24 13.53
N ALA A 246 2.30 -45.38 14.18
CA ALA A 246 1.57 -45.76 15.40
C ALA A 246 0.33 -46.56 14.98
N VAL A 247 0.52 -47.85 14.70
CA VAL A 247 -0.58 -48.80 14.49
C VAL A 247 -1.24 -49.09 15.83
N SER A 248 -2.52 -48.72 15.90
CA SER A 248 -3.49 -49.09 16.92
C SER A 248 -3.49 -50.61 17.20
N GLN A 249 -3.05 -51.02 18.39
CA GLN A 249 -3.26 -52.38 18.89
C GLN A 249 -4.55 -52.43 19.72
N LYS A 250 -5.57 -53.14 19.21
CA LYS A 250 -6.71 -53.62 20.01
C LYS A 250 -6.30 -54.88 20.79
N PRO A 251 -6.86 -55.11 22.00
CA PRO A 251 -6.40 -56.17 22.90
C PRO A 251 -6.86 -57.57 22.45
N VAL A 252 -5.94 -58.54 22.50
CA VAL A 252 -6.22 -59.96 22.23
C VAL A 252 -6.72 -60.65 23.50
N ALA A 253 -7.84 -61.37 23.35
CA ALA A 253 -8.52 -62.13 24.38
C ALA A 253 -7.67 -63.30 24.92
N LYS A 254 -7.69 -63.47 26.25
CA LYS A 254 -6.97 -64.52 26.98
C LYS A 254 -7.75 -65.84 26.90
N GLN A 255 -7.35 -66.74 26.00
CA GLN A 255 -7.90 -68.09 25.90
C GLN A 255 -7.29 -68.99 26.99
N ARG A 256 -8.15 -69.59 27.81
CA ARG A 256 -7.81 -70.55 28.87
C ARG A 256 -7.38 -71.89 28.24
N LYS A 257 -6.29 -72.49 28.73
CA LYS A 257 -5.95 -73.90 28.46
C LYS A 257 -6.65 -74.83 29.45
N PRO A 258 -7.04 -76.05 29.06
CA PRO A 258 -7.47 -77.09 30.00
C PRO A 258 -6.24 -77.87 30.47
N LEU A 259 -6.23 -78.24 31.75
CA LEU A 259 -5.43 -79.35 32.26
C LEU A 259 -6.35 -80.20 33.14
N TRP A 260 -6.14 -81.50 32.97
CA TRP A 260 -6.72 -82.67 33.61
C TRP A 260 -6.64 -82.59 35.14
#